data_AF-W2RNU7-F1
#
_entry.id   AF-W2RNU7-F1
#
_cell.length_a   1.000
_cell.length_b   1.000
_cell.length_c   1.000
_cell.angle_alpha   90.00
_cell.angle_beta   90.00
_cell.angle_gamma   90.00
#
_symmetry.space_group_name_H-M   'P 1'
#
loop_
_entity.id
_entity.type
_entity.pdbx_description
1 polymer ?
#
loop_
_entity_poly.entity_id
_entity_poly.type
_entity_poly.pdbx_seq_one_letter_code
_entity_poly.pdbx_strand_id
1 'polypeptide(L)'
;MITTLLLVAFVAGIFVGLLRSNRIQKPGYEPVNILEGVSRIITRIRQASTTTELEKSRTIVPAEDIRRQGYHGLFTREEVVSHFEPSSWQRLAFEDFKAKVLARGSNLKTFPCIYATMGFRSGEHRYVFLQSDDPSEPQNIRLVGPALQEYLAIARSLGSNTSLAIFAAPSTRPISIEEHNSKFWGVLRGLRIVDPSPWPAAIPSKTESSEWTFCYANEPIFPVMLTPSHGKRYSRQMSVPVIAIQPKWVLDQLLNTKENRDAATGKVRKLLAEYDSIDVSPDLTGYGVPGTSESRQLCLADENQTVLCPYQDFDR
;
A
#
# COMPACT_ATOMS: atom_id res chain seq x y z
N MET A 1 14.24 -51.05 0.69
CA MET A 1 15.54 -50.37 0.47
C MET A 1 15.55 -49.71 -0.90
N ILE A 2 14.75 -48.65 -1.07
CA ILE A 2 14.82 -47.77 -2.25
C ILE A 2 14.82 -46.34 -1.69
N THR A 3 16.00 -45.95 -1.25
CA THR A 3 16.37 -44.59 -0.89
C THR A 3 17.88 -44.57 -1.05
N THR A 4 18.44 -43.47 -1.58
CA THR A 4 19.89 -43.22 -1.80
C THR A 4 20.45 -43.40 -3.23
N LEU A 5 19.66 -43.27 -4.31
CA LEU A 5 20.24 -43.15 -5.68
C LEU A 5 19.67 -42.05 -6.58
N LEU A 6 18.89 -41.10 -6.05
CA LEU A 6 18.35 -39.95 -6.81
C LEU A 6 18.89 -38.58 -6.35
N LEU A 7 19.89 -38.57 -5.46
CA LEU A 7 20.46 -37.33 -4.89
C LEU A 7 21.77 -36.87 -5.57
N VAL A 8 22.24 -37.53 -6.63
CA VAL A 8 23.52 -37.21 -7.29
C VAL A 8 23.35 -36.57 -8.69
N ALA A 9 22.13 -36.56 -9.26
CA ALA A 9 21.87 -35.94 -10.57
C ALA A 9 21.47 -34.45 -10.50
N PHE A 10 21.23 -33.88 -9.31
CA PHE A 10 20.77 -32.48 -9.19
C PHE A 10 21.89 -31.48 -8.86
N VAL A 11 23.11 -31.95 -8.58
CA VAL A 11 24.26 -31.09 -8.20
C VAL A 11 25.21 -30.79 -9.37
N ALA A 12 25.09 -31.49 -10.51
CA ALA A 12 25.96 -31.27 -11.67
C ALA A 12 25.38 -30.36 -12.78
N GLY A 13 24.08 -30.03 -12.73
CA GLY A 13 23.41 -29.20 -13.75
C GLY A 13 23.53 -27.68 -13.55
N ILE A 14 24.05 -27.23 -12.41
CA ILE A 14 24.16 -25.80 -12.07
C ILE A 14 25.53 -25.21 -12.48
N PHE A 15 26.48 -26.02 -12.99
CA PHE A 15 27.87 -25.60 -13.17
C PHE A 15 28.37 -25.39 -14.61
N VAL A 16 27.52 -25.40 -15.64
CA VAL A 16 27.97 -25.17 -17.04
C VAL A 16 27.34 -23.95 -17.74
N GLY A 17 26.44 -23.22 -17.09
CA GLY A 17 25.89 -21.95 -17.61
C GLY A 17 26.69 -20.69 -17.27
N LEU A 18 27.85 -20.81 -16.63
CA LEU A 18 28.60 -19.69 -16.01
C LEU A 18 29.99 -19.44 -16.62
N LEU A 19 30.17 -19.77 -17.90
CA LEU A 19 31.39 -19.43 -18.65
C LEU A 19 31.06 -18.95 -20.07
N ARG A 20 30.63 -17.68 -20.18
CA ARG A 20 31.03 -16.70 -21.23
C ARG A 20 30.20 -15.42 -21.15
N SER A 21 30.68 -14.46 -20.37
CA SER A 21 30.69 -13.05 -20.78
C SER A 21 31.68 -12.32 -19.89
N ASN A 22 32.93 -12.23 -20.38
CA ASN A 22 33.95 -11.36 -19.81
C ASN A 22 33.54 -9.91 -20.07
N ARG A 23 33.12 -9.18 -19.02
CA ARG A 23 33.24 -7.72 -18.98
C ARG A 23 33.38 -7.22 -17.54
N ILE A 24 34.64 -6.98 -17.19
CA ILE A 24 35.16 -5.96 -16.24
C ILE A 24 34.45 -5.89 -14.88
N GLN A 25 35.02 -6.57 -13.88
CA GLN A 25 34.81 -6.27 -12.45
C GLN A 25 35.49 -4.94 -12.08
N LYS A 26 34.77 -4.06 -11.37
CA LYS A 26 35.34 -3.00 -10.52
C LYS A 26 35.03 -3.33 -9.05
N PRO A 27 35.93 -3.04 -8.09
CA PRO A 27 35.78 -3.46 -6.70
C PRO A 27 34.87 -2.51 -5.92
N GLY A 28 34.07 -3.07 -5.01
CA GLY A 28 33.31 -2.31 -4.01
C GLY A 28 31.79 -2.33 -4.17
N TYR A 29 31.18 -3.52 -4.13
CA TYR A 29 29.75 -3.66 -3.85
C TYR A 29 29.47 -5.05 -3.27
N GLU A 30 29.20 -5.13 -1.96
CA GLU A 30 28.55 -6.31 -1.39
C GLU A 30 27.03 -6.13 -1.56
N PRO A 31 26.31 -7.10 -2.15
CA PRO A 31 24.86 -7.02 -2.26
C PRO A 31 24.25 -7.10 -0.86
N VAL A 32 23.49 -6.06 -0.47
CA VAL A 32 22.66 -6.12 0.73
C VAL A 32 21.59 -7.18 0.50
N ASN A 33 21.73 -8.29 1.22
CA ASN A 33 20.82 -9.41 1.14
C ASN A 33 19.49 -9.01 1.79
N ILE A 34 18.50 -8.63 0.98
CA ILE A 34 17.17 -8.15 1.42
C ILE A 34 16.47 -9.20 2.31
N LEU A 35 16.80 -10.49 2.12
CA LEU A 35 16.35 -11.58 2.98
C LEU A 35 16.92 -11.50 4.41
N GLU A 36 18.14 -10.99 4.60
CA GLU A 36 18.67 -10.71 5.94
C GLU A 36 17.96 -9.52 6.61
N GLY A 37 17.53 -8.51 5.84
CA GLY A 37 16.76 -7.38 6.36
C GLY A 37 15.40 -7.81 6.93
N VAL A 38 14.66 -8.61 6.16
CA VAL A 38 13.37 -9.18 6.57
C VAL A 38 13.55 -10.18 7.72
N SER A 39 14.60 -11.02 7.65
CA SER A 39 14.91 -11.97 8.73
C SER A 39 15.35 -11.28 10.01
N ARG A 40 16.06 -10.14 9.95
CA ARG A 40 16.42 -9.33 11.13
C ARG A 40 15.20 -8.65 11.77
N ILE A 41 14.21 -8.23 10.98
CA ILE A 41 12.93 -7.71 11.50
C ILE A 41 12.13 -8.84 12.17
N ILE A 42 11.98 -9.99 11.50
CA ILE A 42 11.31 -11.17 12.07
C ILE A 42 12.04 -11.68 13.32
N THR A 43 13.38 -11.65 13.33
CA THR A 43 14.20 -12.08 14.48
C THR A 43 14.11 -11.09 15.63
N ARG A 44 14.06 -9.78 15.39
CA ARG A 44 13.81 -8.78 16.44
C ARG A 44 12.39 -8.87 17.01
N ILE A 45 11.39 -9.17 16.18
CA ILE A 45 10.02 -9.46 16.62
C ILE A 45 9.99 -10.75 17.46
N ARG A 46 10.71 -11.81 17.04
CA ARG A 46 10.82 -13.08 17.80
C ARG A 46 11.59 -12.93 19.12
N GLN A 47 12.66 -12.13 19.15
CA GLN A 47 13.43 -11.85 20.38
C GLN A 47 12.65 -10.97 21.35
N ALA A 48 11.85 -10.02 20.85
CA ALA A 48 10.86 -9.30 21.65
C ALA A 48 9.70 -10.20 22.13
N SER A 49 9.56 -11.41 21.57
CA SER A 49 8.50 -12.37 21.93
C SER A 49 8.92 -13.43 22.97
N THR A 50 10.17 -13.40 23.46
CA THR A 50 10.72 -14.41 24.38
C THR A 50 10.95 -13.92 25.80
N THR A 51 10.32 -12.83 26.23
CA THR A 51 10.34 -12.43 27.64
C THR A 51 8.98 -11.88 27.99
N THR A 52 8.21 -12.68 28.74
CA THR A 52 7.10 -12.40 29.66
C THR A 52 6.37 -11.02 29.60
N GLU A 53 6.13 -10.47 28.40
CA GLU A 53 5.34 -9.25 28.18
C GLU A 53 4.20 -9.45 27.15
N LEU A 54 4.20 -10.57 26.39
CA LEU A 54 3.15 -10.85 25.41
C LEU A 54 1.78 -11.16 26.02
N GLU A 55 1.71 -11.55 27.29
CA GLU A 55 0.44 -11.75 28.01
C GLU A 55 -0.14 -10.47 28.61
N LYS A 56 0.64 -9.38 28.68
CA LYS A 56 0.14 -8.06 29.13
C LYS A 56 -0.36 -7.17 28.00
N SER A 57 -0.14 -7.52 26.73
CA SER A 57 -0.55 -6.70 25.57
C SER A 57 -1.91 -7.09 24.97
N ARG A 58 -2.72 -7.90 25.68
CA ARG A 58 -4.11 -8.23 25.31
C ARG A 58 -5.17 -7.36 26.00
N THR A 59 -4.77 -6.23 26.56
CA THR A 59 -5.74 -5.21 26.98
C THR A 59 -6.27 -4.51 25.74
N ILE A 60 -7.53 -4.82 25.41
CA ILE A 60 -8.39 -3.96 24.59
C ILE A 60 -8.24 -2.54 25.14
N VAL A 61 -7.65 -1.65 24.35
CA VAL A 61 -7.49 -0.23 24.75
C VAL A 61 -8.90 0.31 25.03
N PRO A 62 -9.20 0.79 26.25
CA PRO A 62 -10.53 1.27 26.59
C PRO A 62 -10.95 2.41 25.65
N ALA A 63 -12.24 2.47 25.29
CA ALA A 63 -12.79 3.48 24.39
C ALA A 63 -12.59 4.95 24.83
N GLU A 64 -12.15 5.18 26.07
CA GLU A 64 -11.80 6.49 26.61
C GLU A 64 -10.39 6.97 26.22
N ASP A 65 -9.43 6.08 25.98
CA ASP A 65 -8.09 6.48 25.50
C ASP A 65 -8.09 6.87 24.01
N ILE A 66 -9.05 6.34 23.23
CA ILE A 66 -9.27 6.75 21.84
C ILE A 66 -9.68 8.23 21.75
N ARG A 67 -10.31 8.81 22.79
CA ARG A 67 -10.73 10.22 22.80
C ARG A 67 -9.60 11.20 23.16
N ARG A 68 -8.47 10.72 23.69
CA ARG A 68 -7.31 11.55 24.07
C ARG A 68 -6.25 11.66 22.98
N GLN A 69 -6.32 10.81 21.95
CA GLN A 69 -5.52 10.95 20.74
C GLN A 69 -6.12 12.08 19.91
N GLY A 70 -5.29 12.98 19.36
CA GLY A 70 -5.75 14.05 18.47
C GLY A 70 -6.76 13.54 17.44
N TYR A 71 -7.81 14.34 17.21
CA TYR A 71 -9.00 14.08 16.40
C TYR A 71 -8.95 12.78 15.55
N HIS A 72 -9.75 11.80 15.98
CA HIS A 72 -10.01 10.50 15.33
C HIS A 72 -8.79 9.63 14.93
N GLY A 73 -7.60 9.89 15.48
CA GLY A 73 -6.39 9.14 15.12
C GLY A 73 -5.84 9.50 13.75
N LEU A 74 -6.09 10.72 13.28
CA LEU A 74 -5.51 11.29 12.06
C LEU A 74 -4.23 12.06 12.39
N PHE A 75 -3.07 11.49 12.04
CA PHE A 75 -1.77 12.03 12.42
C PHE A 75 -1.07 12.76 11.27
N THR A 76 -0.34 13.82 11.59
CA THR A 76 0.77 14.36 10.79
C THR A 76 2.04 13.51 10.98
N ARG A 77 3.07 13.68 10.13
CA ARG A 77 4.33 12.92 10.29
C ARG A 77 5.05 13.25 11.60
N GLU A 78 5.00 14.51 12.06
CA GLU A 78 5.56 14.95 13.33
C GLU A 78 4.82 14.33 14.52
N GLU A 79 3.50 14.21 14.41
CA GLU A 79 2.68 13.55 15.43
C GLU A 79 2.93 12.04 15.47
N VAL A 80 3.12 11.37 14.33
CA VAL A 80 3.54 9.95 14.33
C VAL A 80 4.86 9.77 15.08
N VAL A 81 5.82 10.67 14.86
CA VAL A 81 7.15 10.61 15.49
C VAL A 81 7.10 10.87 17.00
N SER A 82 6.21 11.74 17.45
CA SER A 82 6.10 12.12 18.88
C SER A 82 5.13 11.25 19.66
N HIS A 83 4.12 10.66 19.01
CA HIS A 83 3.11 9.83 19.65
C HIS A 83 3.52 8.36 19.80
N PHE A 84 4.24 7.82 18.81
CA PHE A 84 4.61 6.41 18.79
C PHE A 84 6.09 6.19 19.11
N GLU A 85 6.33 5.35 20.11
CA GLU A 85 7.67 4.93 20.53
C GLU A 85 8.47 4.35 19.34
N PRO A 86 9.80 4.57 19.25
CA PRO A 86 10.63 4.08 18.16
C PRO A 86 10.52 2.58 17.88
N SER A 87 10.25 1.77 18.89
CA SER A 87 10.11 0.30 18.79
C SER A 87 8.68 -0.17 18.48
N SER A 88 7.69 0.71 18.50
CA SER A 88 6.30 0.36 18.18
C SER A 88 6.15 -0.01 16.70
N TRP A 89 5.18 -0.88 16.39
CA TRP A 89 4.97 -1.31 15.01
C TRP A 89 4.51 -0.14 14.12
N GLN A 90 3.75 0.81 14.67
CA GLN A 90 3.28 2.00 13.95
C GLN A 90 4.47 2.82 13.48
N ARG A 91 5.42 3.08 14.39
CA ARG A 91 6.61 3.84 14.08
C ARG A 91 7.50 3.12 13.07
N LEU A 92 7.69 1.82 13.22
CA LEU A 92 8.47 1.02 12.27
C LEU A 92 7.85 0.99 10.87
N ALA A 93 6.54 0.78 10.76
CA ALA A 93 5.80 0.79 9.49
C ALA A 93 5.84 2.17 8.82
N PHE A 94 5.71 3.25 9.61
CA PHE A 94 5.85 4.61 9.12
C PHE A 94 7.25 4.91 8.58
N GLU A 95 8.31 4.51 9.28
CA GLU A 95 9.69 4.73 8.83
C GLU A 95 10.01 3.90 7.57
N ASP A 96 9.48 2.68 7.44
CA ASP A 96 9.57 1.88 6.21
C ASP A 96 8.85 2.57 5.04
N PHE A 97 7.61 3.01 5.24
CA PHE A 97 6.86 3.79 4.25
C PHE A 97 7.63 5.05 3.82
N LYS A 98 8.13 5.82 4.78
CA LYS A 98 8.95 7.02 4.54
C LYS A 98 10.22 6.69 3.75
N ALA A 99 10.96 5.66 4.15
CA ALA A 99 12.17 5.24 3.46
C ALA A 99 11.87 4.85 2.01
N LYS A 100 10.77 4.13 1.79
CA LYS A 100 10.33 3.72 0.46
C LYS A 100 9.89 4.90 -0.40
N VAL A 101 9.02 5.77 0.09
CA VAL A 101 8.51 6.94 -0.63
C VAL A 101 9.60 7.96 -0.94
N LEU A 102 10.61 8.08 -0.08
CA LEU A 102 11.76 8.97 -0.29
C LEU A 102 12.92 8.32 -1.05
N ALA A 103 12.84 7.02 -1.38
CA ALA A 103 13.89 6.30 -2.08
C ALA A 103 14.22 6.96 -3.43
N ARG A 104 15.44 7.48 -3.55
CA ARG A 104 16.02 8.07 -4.77
C ARG A 104 17.54 8.09 -4.64
N GLY A 105 18.28 7.59 -5.62
CA GLY A 105 19.75 7.68 -5.63
C GLY A 105 20.42 6.73 -6.61
N SER A 106 21.75 6.81 -6.73
CA SER A 106 22.56 6.00 -7.64
C SER A 106 22.48 4.48 -7.39
N ASN A 107 22.12 4.07 -6.16
CA ASN A 107 22.06 2.66 -5.74
C ASN A 107 20.65 2.21 -5.29
N LEU A 108 19.64 3.08 -5.38
CA LEU A 108 18.25 2.77 -4.99
C LEU A 108 17.30 3.12 -6.12
N LYS A 109 16.39 2.20 -6.44
CA LYS A 109 15.34 2.46 -7.43
C LYS A 109 14.44 3.58 -6.92
N THR A 110 14.12 4.54 -7.79
CA THR A 110 13.27 5.69 -7.43
C THR A 110 11.82 5.22 -7.28
N PHE A 111 11.16 5.58 -6.18
CA PHE A 111 9.75 5.21 -5.98
C PHE A 111 8.87 5.73 -7.14
N PRO A 112 8.02 4.89 -7.75
CA PRO A 112 7.32 5.29 -8.98
C PRO A 112 6.30 6.44 -8.83
N CYS A 113 5.71 6.59 -7.65
CA CYS A 113 4.75 7.66 -7.39
C CYS A 113 5.45 8.94 -6.94
N ILE A 114 5.78 9.80 -7.91
CA ILE A 114 6.43 11.10 -7.66
C ILE A 114 5.59 11.99 -6.74
N TYR A 115 4.25 11.93 -6.86
CA TYR A 115 3.33 12.76 -6.10
C TYR A 115 3.27 12.36 -4.63
N ALA A 116 3.34 11.07 -4.32
CA ALA A 116 3.55 10.61 -2.95
C ALA A 116 4.88 11.14 -2.38
N THR A 117 5.97 11.12 -3.16
CA THR A 117 7.24 11.71 -2.72
C THR A 117 7.13 13.22 -2.47
N MET A 118 6.42 13.96 -3.33
CA MET A 118 6.22 15.40 -3.19
C MET A 118 5.37 15.74 -1.97
N GLY A 119 4.21 15.11 -1.82
CA GLY A 119 3.31 15.31 -0.68
C GLY A 119 3.97 14.96 0.65
N PHE A 120 4.75 13.86 0.69
CA PHE A 120 5.52 13.50 1.89
C PHE A 120 6.53 14.59 2.29
N ARG A 121 7.31 15.09 1.32
CA ARG A 121 8.34 16.12 1.56
C ARG A 121 7.70 17.41 2.07
N SER A 122 6.60 17.81 1.46
CA SER A 122 5.85 19.02 1.79
C SER A 122 4.98 18.90 3.05
N GLY A 123 4.87 17.70 3.66
CA GLY A 123 4.07 17.51 4.88
C GLY A 123 2.54 17.47 4.64
N GLU A 124 2.13 17.17 3.41
CA GLU A 124 0.72 17.23 2.96
C GLU A 124 -0.04 15.93 3.25
N HIS A 125 0.66 14.89 3.70
CA HIS A 125 0.07 13.58 4.00
C HIS A 125 -0.51 13.51 5.41
N ARG A 126 -1.46 12.60 5.59
CA ARG A 126 -1.98 12.19 6.89
C ARG A 126 -1.90 10.68 7.05
N TYR A 127 -1.86 10.23 8.30
CA TYR A 127 -1.60 8.84 8.66
C TYR A 127 -2.63 8.35 9.66
N VAL A 128 -3.09 7.11 9.49
CA VAL A 128 -4.01 6.42 10.41
C VAL A 128 -3.45 5.03 10.69
N PHE A 129 -3.48 4.59 11.95
CA PHE A 129 -3.00 3.27 12.35
C PHE A 129 -4.15 2.46 12.94
N LEU A 130 -4.40 1.29 12.35
CA LEU A 130 -5.50 0.40 12.73
C LEU A 130 -5.13 -0.46 13.94
N GLN A 131 -6.14 -1.07 14.56
CA GLN A 131 -5.97 -1.81 15.81
C GLN A 131 -5.63 -3.29 15.61
N SER A 132 -5.77 -3.81 14.38
CA SER A 132 -5.54 -5.21 14.03
C SER A 132 -4.96 -5.35 12.62
N ASP A 133 -4.56 -6.56 12.28
CA ASP A 133 -4.00 -6.95 10.98
C ASP A 133 -5.09 -7.18 9.91
N ASP A 134 -6.36 -7.19 10.31
CA ASP A 134 -7.51 -7.21 9.42
C ASP A 134 -8.16 -5.82 9.33
N PRO A 135 -7.87 -5.04 8.28
CA PRO A 135 -8.41 -3.69 8.15
C PRO A 135 -9.93 -3.67 7.96
N SER A 136 -10.55 -4.79 7.58
CA SER A 136 -11.99 -4.87 7.29
C SER A 136 -12.87 -5.03 8.54
N GLU A 137 -12.27 -5.24 9.72
CA GLU A 137 -13.03 -5.42 10.96
C GLU A 137 -13.89 -4.18 11.30
N PRO A 138 -15.12 -4.37 11.83
CA PRO A 138 -16.02 -3.26 12.14
C PRO A 138 -15.42 -2.19 13.06
N GLN A 139 -14.51 -2.56 13.97
CA GLN A 139 -13.81 -1.61 14.83
C GLN A 139 -12.86 -0.68 14.04
N ASN A 140 -12.16 -1.24 13.04
CA ASN A 140 -11.31 -0.47 12.15
C ASN A 140 -12.14 0.42 11.23
N ILE A 141 -13.29 -0.05 10.74
CA ILE A 141 -14.22 0.79 9.96
C ILE A 141 -14.72 1.99 10.77
N ARG A 142 -15.08 1.79 12.05
CA ARG A 142 -15.49 2.87 12.96
C ARG A 142 -14.38 3.88 13.26
N LEU A 143 -13.12 3.49 13.09
CA LEU A 143 -11.96 4.37 13.21
C LEU A 143 -11.69 5.11 11.89
N VAL A 144 -11.65 4.38 10.77
CA VAL A 144 -11.31 4.93 9.45
C VAL A 144 -12.38 5.89 8.94
N GLY A 145 -13.67 5.60 9.12
CA GLY A 145 -14.75 6.46 8.61
C GLY A 145 -14.62 7.91 9.05
N PRO A 146 -14.64 8.19 10.38
CA PRO A 146 -14.44 9.55 10.89
C PRO A 146 -13.11 10.18 10.49
N ALA A 147 -12.00 9.44 10.53
CA ALA A 147 -10.69 9.95 10.14
C ALA A 147 -10.62 10.32 8.64
N LEU A 148 -11.26 9.52 7.77
CA LEU A 148 -11.37 9.80 6.35
C LEU A 148 -12.25 11.03 6.10
N GLN A 149 -13.38 11.16 6.80
CA GLN A 149 -14.24 12.34 6.71
C GLN A 149 -13.48 13.61 7.09
N GLU A 150 -12.74 13.57 8.21
CA GLU A 150 -11.92 14.69 8.66
C GLU A 150 -10.81 15.03 7.67
N TYR A 151 -10.09 14.01 7.19
CA TYR A 151 -9.08 14.17 6.16
C TYR A 151 -9.63 14.88 4.93
N LEU A 152 -10.79 14.44 4.42
CA LEU A 152 -11.41 15.04 3.23
C LEU A 152 -11.87 16.48 3.47
N ALA A 153 -12.32 16.80 4.69
CA ALA A 153 -12.70 18.16 5.06
C ALA A 153 -11.52 19.14 5.00
N ILE A 154 -10.31 18.70 5.32
CA ILE A 154 -9.10 19.54 5.30
C ILE A 154 -8.20 19.34 4.07
N ALA A 155 -8.46 18.33 3.22
CA ALA A 155 -7.54 17.89 2.18
C ALA A 155 -7.08 19.04 1.25
N ARG A 156 -8.00 19.93 0.86
CA ARG A 156 -7.69 21.08 -0.02
C ARG A 156 -6.74 22.10 0.62
N SER A 157 -6.71 22.21 1.96
CA SER A 157 -5.76 23.08 2.67
C SER A 157 -4.41 22.41 2.94
N LEU A 158 -4.29 21.08 2.73
CA LEU A 158 -3.05 20.35 2.96
C LEU A 158 -2.05 20.53 1.82
N GLY A 159 -2.53 20.60 0.57
CA GLY A 159 -1.70 20.81 -0.61
C GLY A 159 -2.11 19.95 -1.81
N SER A 160 -1.48 20.23 -2.96
CA SER A 160 -1.86 19.64 -4.26
C SER A 160 -1.34 18.21 -4.47
N ASN A 161 -0.72 17.59 -3.48
CA ASN A 161 -0.23 16.21 -3.50
C ASN A 161 -0.62 15.47 -2.22
N THR A 162 -1.66 15.94 -1.52
CA THR A 162 -2.15 15.32 -0.29
C THR A 162 -2.61 13.87 -0.52
N SER A 163 -2.38 13.03 0.49
CA SER A 163 -2.83 11.64 0.52
C SER A 163 -2.99 11.21 1.99
N LEU A 164 -3.92 10.29 2.23
CA LEU A 164 -4.10 9.61 3.50
C LEU A 164 -3.52 8.19 3.39
N ALA A 165 -2.62 7.82 4.29
CA ALA A 165 -2.08 6.47 4.39
C ALA A 165 -2.60 5.77 5.65
N ILE A 166 -3.32 4.66 5.47
CA ILE A 166 -3.92 3.87 6.55
C ILE A 166 -3.12 2.58 6.69
N PHE A 167 -2.60 2.29 7.89
CA PHE A 167 -1.72 1.15 8.17
C PHE A 167 -2.45 0.11 9.00
N ALA A 168 -2.54 -1.13 8.50
CA ALA A 168 -2.96 -2.26 9.31
C ALA A 168 -1.80 -2.79 10.16
N ALA A 169 -2.11 -3.40 11.31
CA ALA A 169 -1.10 -3.99 12.16
C ALA A 169 -0.39 -5.17 11.44
N PRO A 170 0.86 -5.50 11.82
CA PRO A 170 1.54 -6.67 11.26
C PRO A 170 0.80 -7.96 11.59
N SER A 171 0.63 -8.84 10.59
CA SER A 171 0.09 -10.18 10.78
C SER A 171 1.14 -11.12 11.35
N THR A 172 0.73 -12.04 12.24
CA THR A 172 1.60 -13.10 12.78
C THR A 172 1.79 -14.27 11.82
N ARG A 173 1.03 -14.30 10.72
CA ARG A 173 1.13 -15.30 9.66
C ARG A 173 1.30 -14.67 8.28
N PRO A 174 1.83 -15.39 7.30
CA PRO A 174 1.71 -14.99 5.90
C PRO A 174 0.23 -14.85 5.49
N ILE A 175 -0.06 -13.77 4.77
CA ILE A 175 -1.37 -13.49 4.16
C ILE A 175 -1.15 -13.43 2.65
N SER A 176 -2.05 -14.01 1.85
CA SER A 176 -1.91 -13.97 0.39
C SER A 176 -2.36 -12.62 -0.18
N ILE A 177 -2.00 -12.33 -1.44
CA ILE A 177 -2.47 -11.10 -2.10
C ILE A 177 -4.00 -11.12 -2.24
N GLU A 178 -4.59 -12.27 -2.55
CA GLU A 178 -6.03 -12.45 -2.68
C GLU A 178 -6.76 -12.18 -1.35
N GLU A 179 -6.21 -12.65 -0.24
CA GLU A 179 -6.77 -12.38 1.09
C GLU A 179 -6.67 -10.89 1.44
N HIS A 180 -5.54 -10.23 1.12
CA HIS A 180 -5.43 -8.78 1.27
C HIS A 180 -6.43 -8.02 0.40
N ASN A 181 -6.64 -8.45 -0.84
CA ASN A 181 -7.59 -7.84 -1.76
C ASN A 181 -9.02 -8.01 -1.24
N SER A 182 -9.37 -9.18 -0.70
CA SER A 182 -10.67 -9.42 -0.07
C SER A 182 -10.89 -8.48 1.13
N LYS A 183 -9.89 -8.36 2.03
CA LYS A 183 -9.94 -7.44 3.17
C LYS A 183 -10.06 -5.98 2.72
N PHE A 184 -9.32 -5.56 1.70
CA PHE A 184 -9.42 -4.22 1.11
C PHE A 184 -10.84 -3.92 0.61
N TRP A 185 -11.45 -4.84 -0.14
CA TRP A 185 -12.83 -4.66 -0.60
C TRP A 185 -13.82 -4.63 0.57
N GLY A 186 -13.57 -5.42 1.63
CA GLY A 186 -14.29 -5.33 2.89
C GLY A 186 -14.19 -3.95 3.55
N VAL A 187 -13.02 -3.30 3.51
CA VAL A 187 -12.85 -1.92 3.99
C VAL A 187 -13.72 -0.96 3.20
N LEU A 188 -13.62 -0.96 1.87
CA LEU A 188 -14.38 -0.03 1.04
C LEU A 188 -15.89 -0.24 1.21
N ARG A 189 -16.33 -1.50 1.34
CA ARG A 189 -17.72 -1.81 1.60
C ARG A 189 -18.18 -1.36 2.98
N GLY A 190 -17.37 -1.58 4.01
CA GLY A 190 -17.61 -1.07 5.35
C GLY A 190 -17.74 0.45 5.36
N LEU A 191 -16.85 1.15 4.67
CA LEU A 191 -16.90 2.60 4.52
C LEU A 191 -18.17 3.07 3.81
N ARG A 192 -18.60 2.42 2.72
CA ARG A 192 -19.87 2.74 2.05
C ARG A 192 -21.07 2.63 3.00
N ILE A 193 -21.09 1.60 3.85
CA ILE A 193 -22.18 1.39 4.84
C ILE A 193 -22.23 2.52 5.87
N VAL A 194 -21.07 3.06 6.27
CA VAL A 194 -20.98 4.13 7.27
C VAL A 194 -20.78 5.52 6.66
N ASP A 195 -20.91 5.66 5.34
CA ASP A 195 -20.75 6.95 4.66
C ASP A 195 -21.90 7.89 5.07
N PRO A 196 -21.61 9.09 5.58
CA PRO A 196 -22.65 10.06 5.94
C PRO A 196 -23.41 10.62 4.73
N SER A 197 -22.87 10.48 3.52
CA SER A 197 -23.45 11.02 2.28
C SER A 197 -24.06 9.91 1.42
N PRO A 198 -25.15 10.19 0.67
CA PRO A 198 -25.63 9.26 -0.34
C PRO A 198 -24.57 9.05 -1.44
N TRP A 199 -24.64 7.93 -2.16
CA TRP A 199 -23.80 7.74 -3.34
C TRP A 199 -24.08 8.84 -4.38
N PRO A 200 -23.06 9.48 -4.98
CA PRO A 200 -23.29 10.58 -5.91
C PRO A 200 -24.05 10.12 -7.15
N ALA A 201 -25.13 10.82 -7.50
CA ALA A 201 -26.00 10.47 -8.62
C ALA A 201 -25.28 10.45 -10.00
N ALA A 202 -24.20 11.22 -10.13
CA ALA A 202 -23.40 11.28 -11.35
C ALA A 202 -22.40 10.12 -11.48
N ILE A 203 -22.17 9.34 -10.42
CA ILE A 203 -21.24 8.21 -10.43
C ILE A 203 -22.05 6.91 -10.52
N PRO A 204 -21.82 6.07 -11.55
CA PRO A 204 -22.53 4.81 -11.68
C PRO A 204 -22.27 3.92 -10.46
N SER A 205 -23.27 3.17 -10.01
CA SER A 205 -23.09 2.20 -8.94
C SER A 205 -22.39 0.92 -9.42
N LYS A 206 -22.48 0.63 -10.72
CA LYS A 206 -21.89 -0.56 -11.35
C LYS A 206 -20.36 -0.45 -11.40
N THR A 207 -19.66 -1.32 -10.67
CA THR A 207 -18.19 -1.30 -10.50
C THR A 207 -17.38 -1.56 -11.76
N GLU A 208 -17.98 -2.21 -12.75
CA GLU A 208 -17.37 -2.45 -14.07
C GLU A 208 -17.62 -1.30 -15.07
N SER A 209 -18.29 -0.23 -14.65
CA SER A 209 -18.40 0.96 -15.50
C SER A 209 -17.05 1.67 -15.62
N SER A 210 -16.72 2.17 -16.81
CA SER A 210 -15.51 2.98 -17.04
C SER A 210 -15.53 4.31 -16.30
N GLU A 211 -16.72 4.77 -15.91
CA GLU A 211 -16.95 5.98 -15.11
C GLU A 211 -17.18 5.67 -13.62
N TRP A 212 -16.98 4.43 -13.19
CA TRP A 212 -17.05 4.10 -11.77
C TRP A 212 -15.81 4.61 -11.04
N THR A 213 -16.03 5.18 -9.87
CA THR A 213 -14.98 5.48 -8.89
C THR A 213 -15.56 5.36 -7.49
N PHE A 214 -14.71 5.08 -6.50
CA PHE A 214 -15.17 5.01 -5.12
C PHE A 214 -15.42 6.43 -4.58
N CYS A 215 -16.53 6.62 -3.87
CA CYS A 215 -16.88 7.88 -3.24
C CYS A 215 -17.09 7.70 -1.74
N TYR A 216 -16.59 8.65 -0.96
CA TYR A 216 -16.86 8.76 0.47
C TYR A 216 -17.13 10.22 0.83
N ALA A 217 -18.15 10.49 1.65
CA ALA A 217 -18.55 11.85 2.03
C ALA A 217 -18.78 12.77 0.81
N ASN A 218 -19.40 12.23 -0.26
CA ASN A 218 -19.64 12.91 -1.54
C ASN A 218 -18.36 13.37 -2.29
N GLU A 219 -17.18 12.87 -1.91
CA GLU A 219 -15.92 13.15 -2.60
C GLU A 219 -15.44 11.88 -3.32
N PRO A 220 -15.17 11.96 -4.64
CA PRO A 220 -14.50 10.88 -5.37
C PRO A 220 -13.05 10.72 -4.91
N ILE A 221 -12.66 9.49 -4.58
CA ILE A 221 -11.33 9.16 -4.05
C ILE A 221 -10.74 7.94 -4.75
N PHE A 222 -9.42 7.84 -4.78
CA PHE A 222 -8.67 6.74 -5.38
C PHE A 222 -7.91 5.96 -4.30
N PRO A 223 -8.50 4.89 -3.72
CA PRO A 223 -7.85 4.05 -2.73
C PRO A 223 -7.03 2.93 -3.39
N VAL A 224 -5.78 2.76 -2.98
CA VAL A 224 -4.89 1.71 -3.47
C VAL A 224 -4.38 0.87 -2.32
N MET A 225 -4.46 -0.46 -2.48
CA MET A 225 -3.86 -1.42 -1.56
C MET A 225 -2.38 -1.66 -1.87
N LEU A 226 -1.56 -1.60 -0.83
CA LEU A 226 -0.17 -2.05 -0.80
C LEU A 226 -0.03 -3.14 0.25
N THR A 227 0.72 -4.20 -0.05
CA THR A 227 0.75 -5.39 0.81
C THR A 227 2.17 -5.93 1.00
N PRO A 228 2.46 -6.66 2.09
CA PRO A 228 3.72 -7.38 2.25
C PRO A 228 3.95 -8.48 1.21
N SER A 229 2.87 -8.96 0.60
CA SER A 229 2.85 -10.20 -0.19
C SER A 229 3.22 -10.00 -1.66
N HIS A 230 3.30 -8.76 -2.15
CA HIS A 230 3.80 -8.47 -3.49
C HIS A 230 5.31 -8.71 -3.57
N GLY A 231 5.73 -9.67 -4.39
CA GLY A 231 7.14 -10.02 -4.60
C GLY A 231 7.69 -9.60 -5.96
N LYS A 232 6.82 -9.39 -6.96
CA LYS A 232 7.19 -8.93 -8.31
C LYS A 232 6.88 -7.46 -8.53
N ARG A 233 5.77 -6.98 -7.96
CA ARG A 233 5.38 -5.56 -7.98
C ARG A 233 5.89 -4.86 -6.73
N TYR A 234 7.17 -4.55 -6.69
CA TYR A 234 7.78 -3.79 -5.60
C TYR A 234 7.06 -2.47 -5.34
N SER A 235 6.47 -1.84 -6.36
CA SER A 235 5.67 -0.63 -6.28
C SER A 235 4.41 -0.77 -5.42
N ARG A 236 3.91 -2.00 -5.25
CA ARG A 236 2.76 -2.37 -4.39
C ARG A 236 3.17 -3.08 -3.09
N GLN A 237 4.46 -3.24 -2.86
CA GLN A 237 4.97 -3.89 -1.65
C GLN A 237 5.11 -2.89 -0.49
N MET A 238 4.74 -3.26 0.73
CA MET A 238 5.02 -2.51 1.97
C MET A 238 5.30 -3.49 3.12
N SER A 239 5.99 -3.08 4.19
CA SER A 239 6.26 -3.98 5.34
C SER A 239 5.01 -4.45 6.08
N VAL A 240 3.93 -3.67 6.03
CA VAL A 240 2.59 -3.99 6.54
C VAL A 240 1.55 -3.66 5.47
N PRO A 241 0.28 -4.11 5.60
CA PRO A 241 -0.76 -3.68 4.69
C PRO A 241 -1.02 -2.18 4.84
N VAL A 242 -1.02 -1.47 3.72
CA VAL A 242 -1.27 -0.03 3.67
C VAL A 242 -2.34 0.28 2.63
N ILE A 243 -3.32 1.09 2.99
CA ILE A 243 -4.28 1.67 2.05
C ILE A 243 -3.91 3.13 1.86
N ALA A 244 -3.46 3.48 0.66
CA ALA A 244 -3.20 4.87 0.28
C ALA A 244 -4.43 5.44 -0.42
N ILE A 245 -4.98 6.52 0.12
CA ILE A 245 -6.15 7.21 -0.41
C ILE A 245 -5.73 8.58 -0.90
N GLN A 246 -6.17 8.94 -2.10
CA GLN A 246 -5.95 10.26 -2.67
C GLN A 246 -7.27 10.79 -3.23
N PRO A 247 -7.67 12.03 -2.91
CA PRO A 247 -8.83 12.64 -3.55
C PRO A 247 -8.62 12.77 -5.06
N LYS A 248 -9.65 12.47 -5.87
CA LYS A 248 -9.50 12.50 -7.33
C LYS A 248 -9.11 13.87 -7.87
N TRP A 249 -9.56 14.96 -7.25
CA TRP A 249 -9.18 16.31 -7.68
C TRP A 249 -7.66 16.53 -7.68
N VAL A 250 -6.90 15.80 -6.85
CA VAL A 250 -5.43 15.84 -6.87
C VAL A 250 -4.89 15.27 -8.18
N LEU A 251 -5.48 14.16 -8.64
CA LEU A 251 -5.16 13.55 -9.94
C LEU A 251 -5.66 14.42 -11.09
N ASP A 252 -6.86 14.99 -10.98
CA ASP A 252 -7.45 15.81 -12.06
C ASP A 252 -6.65 17.11 -12.30
N GLN A 253 -6.14 17.74 -11.23
CA GLN A 253 -5.23 18.89 -11.36
C GLN A 253 -3.96 18.53 -12.12
N LEU A 254 -3.40 17.35 -11.84
CA LEU A 254 -2.22 16.84 -12.52
C LEU A 254 -2.50 16.46 -13.98
N LEU A 255 -3.68 15.89 -14.22
CA LEU A 255 -4.09 15.28 -15.48
C LEU A 255 -4.99 16.22 -16.30
N ASN A 256 -4.92 17.52 -16.04
CA ASN A 256 -5.85 18.53 -16.58
C ASN A 256 -5.77 18.72 -18.11
N THR A 257 -4.60 18.53 -18.72
CA THR A 257 -4.42 18.58 -20.19
C THR A 257 -3.96 17.23 -20.74
N LYS A 258 -4.13 17.04 -22.05
CA LYS A 258 -3.65 15.81 -22.71
C LYS A 258 -2.14 15.66 -22.58
N GLU A 259 -1.41 16.76 -22.74
CA GLU A 259 0.05 16.80 -22.67
C GLU A 259 0.54 16.45 -21.25
N ASN A 260 -0.12 17.00 -20.22
CA ASN A 260 0.20 16.70 -18.83
C ASN A 260 -0.12 15.23 -18.50
N ARG A 261 -1.24 14.69 -19.00
CA ARG A 261 -1.58 13.27 -18.85
C ARG A 261 -0.54 12.36 -19.49
N ASP A 262 -0.17 12.62 -20.73
CA ASP A 262 0.77 11.80 -21.48
C ASP A 262 2.16 11.85 -20.81
N ALA A 263 2.61 13.03 -20.38
CA ALA A 263 3.87 13.22 -19.68
C ALA A 263 3.89 12.52 -18.30
N ALA A 264 2.86 12.73 -17.47
CA ALA A 264 2.77 12.12 -16.15
C ALA A 264 2.68 10.59 -16.25
N THR A 265 1.81 10.08 -17.13
CA THR A 265 1.62 8.64 -17.36
C THR A 265 2.89 8.01 -17.90
N GLY A 266 3.54 8.62 -18.90
CA GLY A 266 4.79 8.13 -19.46
C GLY A 266 5.91 8.05 -18.42
N LYS A 267 6.01 9.08 -17.56
CA LYS A 267 7.01 9.12 -16.48
C LYS A 267 6.77 8.04 -15.42
N VAL A 268 5.52 7.88 -14.96
CA VAL A 268 5.16 6.83 -13.99
C VAL A 268 5.39 5.44 -14.58
N ARG A 269 4.98 5.20 -15.84
CA ARG A 269 5.20 3.91 -16.51
C ARG A 269 6.68 3.57 -16.67
N LYS A 270 7.52 4.54 -17.00
CA LYS A 270 8.98 4.35 -17.04
C LYS A 270 9.53 3.97 -15.67
N LEU A 271 9.14 4.69 -14.62
CA LEU A 271 9.58 4.38 -13.26
C LEU A 271 9.10 2.99 -12.81
N LEU A 272 7.87 2.60 -13.11
CA LEU A 272 7.35 1.26 -12.81
C LEU A 272 8.19 0.17 -13.50
N ALA A 273 8.49 0.34 -14.79
CA ALA A 273 9.31 -0.62 -15.54
C ALA A 273 10.74 -0.76 -14.98
N GLU A 274 11.30 0.30 -14.41
CA GLU A 274 12.60 0.25 -13.72
C GLU A 274 12.47 -0.35 -12.33
N TYR A 275 11.37 -0.07 -11.61
CA TYR A 275 11.15 -0.41 -10.21
C TYR A 275 10.75 -1.86 -9.99
N ASP A 276 9.73 -2.32 -10.72
CA ASP A 276 9.14 -3.65 -10.61
C ASP A 276 9.96 -4.70 -11.36
N SER A 277 9.77 -5.99 -11.04
CA SER A 277 10.35 -7.11 -11.81
C SER A 277 9.37 -7.73 -12.79
N ILE A 278 8.26 -7.05 -13.06
CA ILE A 278 7.20 -7.44 -13.99
C ILE A 278 6.78 -6.21 -14.79
N ASP A 279 6.26 -6.44 -16.00
CA ASP A 279 5.70 -5.39 -16.83
C ASP A 279 4.55 -4.65 -16.14
N VAL A 280 4.37 -3.40 -16.55
CA VAL A 280 3.26 -2.54 -16.09
C VAL A 280 1.93 -3.25 -16.33
N SER A 281 1.09 -3.31 -15.28
CA SER A 281 -0.21 -3.95 -15.38
C SER A 281 -1.06 -3.35 -16.51
N PRO A 282 -1.73 -4.19 -17.32
CA PRO A 282 -2.64 -3.71 -18.37
C PRO A 282 -3.85 -2.96 -17.78
N ASP A 283 -4.22 -3.22 -16.53
CA ASP A 283 -5.36 -2.58 -15.86
C ASP A 283 -5.07 -1.13 -15.45
N LEU A 284 -3.80 -0.68 -15.43
CA LEU A 284 -3.44 0.72 -15.13
C LEU A 284 -3.78 1.66 -16.29
N THR A 285 -5.07 1.92 -16.48
CA THR A 285 -5.62 2.73 -17.58
C THR A 285 -6.10 4.10 -17.12
N GLY A 286 -6.35 4.99 -18.08
CA GLY A 286 -7.06 6.25 -17.78
C GLY A 286 -8.49 6.00 -17.32
N TYR A 287 -9.02 6.93 -16.52
CA TYR A 287 -10.42 6.97 -16.12
C TYR A 287 -11.32 7.23 -17.34
N GLY A 288 -12.49 6.58 -17.41
CA GLY A 288 -13.45 6.75 -18.51
C GLY A 288 -13.11 5.99 -19.81
N VAL A 289 -12.01 5.23 -19.86
CA VAL A 289 -11.65 4.46 -21.07
C VAL A 289 -12.65 3.31 -21.28
N PRO A 290 -13.27 3.17 -22.46
CA PRO A 290 -14.21 2.09 -22.72
C PRO A 290 -13.60 0.70 -22.51
N GLY A 291 -14.33 -0.18 -21.83
CA GLY A 291 -13.90 -1.56 -21.54
C GLY A 291 -12.96 -1.71 -20.34
N THR A 292 -12.63 -0.62 -19.66
CA THR A 292 -11.83 -0.61 -18.42
C THR A 292 -12.69 -0.17 -17.24
N SER A 293 -12.15 -0.30 -16.03
CA SER A 293 -12.72 0.32 -14.83
C SER A 293 -11.62 0.62 -13.83
N GLU A 294 -11.79 1.70 -13.07
CA GLU A 294 -10.90 2.06 -11.98
C GLU A 294 -10.86 0.99 -10.87
N SER A 295 -11.94 0.21 -10.72
CA SER A 295 -12.01 -0.89 -9.73
C SER A 295 -10.91 -1.92 -9.91
N ARG A 296 -10.46 -2.16 -11.14
CA ARG A 296 -9.37 -3.09 -11.51
C ARG A 296 -7.97 -2.59 -11.12
N GLN A 297 -7.86 -1.31 -10.74
CA GLN A 297 -6.58 -0.66 -10.40
C GLN A 297 -6.30 -0.60 -8.90
N LEU A 298 -7.36 -0.68 -8.10
CA LEU A 298 -7.32 -0.46 -6.64
C LEU A 298 -6.50 -1.56 -5.93
N CYS A 299 -6.63 -2.80 -6.41
CA CYS A 299 -5.83 -3.95 -6.00
C CYS A 299 -5.27 -4.64 -7.24
N LEU A 300 -3.95 -4.79 -7.32
CA LEU A 300 -3.32 -5.57 -8.39
C LEU A 300 -2.92 -6.95 -7.85
N ALA A 301 -2.96 -7.97 -8.70
CA ALA A 301 -2.26 -9.23 -8.44
C ALA A 301 -0.74 -9.04 -8.62
N ASP A 302 0.09 -9.98 -8.15
CA ASP A 302 1.54 -9.91 -8.42
C ASP A 302 1.86 -10.20 -9.89
N GLU A 303 0.97 -10.91 -10.58
CA GLU A 303 0.97 -11.15 -12.02
C GLU A 303 0.08 -10.14 -12.78
N ASN A 304 0.20 -10.11 -14.11
CA ASN A 304 -0.67 -9.33 -15.01
C ASN A 304 -2.04 -10.03 -15.20
N GLN A 305 -2.73 -10.30 -14.08
CA GLN A 305 -4.09 -10.82 -14.04
C GLN A 305 -5.01 -9.76 -13.45
N THR A 306 -6.19 -9.61 -14.05
CA THR A 306 -7.20 -8.68 -13.56
C THR A 306 -7.82 -9.21 -12.26
N VAL A 307 -7.82 -8.36 -11.24
CA VAL A 307 -8.55 -8.60 -9.99
C VAL A 307 -9.89 -7.90 -10.10
N LEU A 308 -10.98 -8.67 -10.04
CA LEU A 308 -12.34 -8.13 -10.13
C LEU A 308 -12.83 -7.64 -8.77
N CYS A 309 -13.65 -6.59 -8.78
CA CYS A 309 -14.40 -6.19 -7.60
C CYS A 309 -15.43 -7.29 -7.26
N PRO A 310 -15.53 -7.73 -5.99
CA PRO A 310 -16.51 -8.75 -5.60
C PRO A 310 -17.95 -8.21 -5.57
N TYR A 311 -18.13 -6.89 -5.69
CA TYR A 311 -19.44 -6.23 -5.67
C TYR A 311 -19.78 -5.73 -7.07
N GLN A 312 -20.94 -6.11 -7.61
CA GLN A 312 -21.39 -5.63 -8.92
C GLN A 312 -21.98 -4.23 -8.85
N ASP A 313 -22.79 -3.96 -7.82
CA ASP A 313 -23.31 -2.64 -7.44
C ASP A 313 -22.65 -2.26 -6.12
N PHE A 314 -21.97 -1.12 -6.09
CA PHE A 314 -21.23 -0.70 -4.91
C PHE A 314 -22.08 0.03 -3.88
N ASP A 315 -23.23 0.59 -4.27
CA ASP A 315 -24.11 1.35 -3.38
C ASP A 315 -25.11 0.44 -2.65
N ARG A 316 -25.58 -0.62 -3.32
CA ARG A 316 -26.54 -1.59 -2.78
C ARG A 316 -25.90 -2.73 -2.03
#